data_AF-A0A520FBH3-F1
#
_entry.id   AF-A0A520FBH3-F1
#
_cell.length_a   1.000
_cell.length_b   1.000
_cell.length_c   1.000
_cell.angle_alpha   90.00
_cell.angle_beta   90.00
_cell.angle_gamma   90.00
#
_symmetry.space_group_name_H-M   'P 1'
#
loop_
_entity.id
_entity.type
_entity.pdbx_description
1 polymer ?
#
loop_
_entity_poly.entity_id
_entity_poly.type
_entity_poly.pdbx_seq_one_letter_code
_entity_poly.pdbx_strand_id
1 'polypeptide(L)' 'MAQAVRFYEHGAPEVMKWENVEVGEPGPHGVRIRHEAVGLNFADTYFRTGLYPA' A
#
# COMPACT_ATOMS: atom_id res chain seq x y z
N MET A 1 4.40 1.26 15.32
CA MET A 1 5.02 1.22 13.98
C MET A 1 4.36 0.09 13.21
N ALA A 2 3.73 0.38 12.09
CA ALA A 2 3.16 -0.64 11.21
C ALA A 2 4.14 -0.92 10.07
N GLN A 3 4.08 -2.09 9.46
CA GLN A 3 4.81 -2.37 8.22
C GLN A 3 3.86 -2.23 7.04
N ALA A 4 4.35 -1.71 5.92
CA ALA A 4 3.58 -1.57 4.68
C ALA A 4 4.46 -1.83 3.46
N VAL A 5 3.85 -2.34 2.39
CA VAL A 5 4.47 -2.36 1.05
C VAL A 5 4.22 -1.02 0.36
N ARG A 6 5.28 -0.35 -0.09
CA ARG A 6 5.23 0.93 -0.81
C ARG A 6 6.10 0.90 -2.06
N PHE A 7 5.77 1.68 -3.07
CA PHE A 7 6.63 1.95 -4.22
C PHE A 7 6.55 3.44 -4.56
N TYR A 8 7.64 4.01 -5.06
CA TYR A 8 7.79 5.44 -5.34
C TYR A 8 7.99 5.73 -6.84
N GLU A 9 8.06 4.67 -7.64
CA GLU A 9 8.16 4.69 -9.08
C GLU A 9 7.43 3.47 -9.64
N HIS A 10 6.97 3.55 -10.88
CA HIS A 10 6.33 2.42 -11.54
C HIS A 10 7.37 1.41 -12.03
N GLY A 11 7.04 0.11 -11.99
CA GLY A 11 7.93 -0.90 -12.57
C GLY A 11 7.59 -2.35 -12.25
N ALA A 12 8.61 -3.18 -12.41
CA ALA A 12 8.61 -4.59 -12.06
C ALA A 12 8.52 -4.78 -10.52
N PRO A 13 8.29 -6.00 -10.00
CA PRO A 13 8.11 -6.23 -8.56
C PRO A 13 9.19 -5.62 -7.65
N GLU A 14 10.41 -5.42 -8.16
CA GLU A 14 11.58 -4.90 -7.44
C GLU A 14 11.42 -3.45 -6.96
N VAL A 15 10.45 -2.69 -7.50
CA VAL A 15 10.14 -1.33 -7.01
C VAL A 15 9.42 -1.33 -5.66
N MET A 16 8.89 -2.49 -5.23
CA MET A 16 8.16 -2.64 -3.97
C MET A 16 9.12 -2.72 -2.79
N LYS A 17 8.87 -1.90 -1.78
CA LYS A 17 9.67 -1.79 -0.55
C LYS A 17 8.82 -2.15 0.65
N TRP A 18 9.38 -2.93 1.56
CA TRP A 18 8.78 -3.26 2.86
C TRP A 18 9.30 -2.28 3.90
N GLU A 19 8.43 -1.40 4.38
CA GLU A 19 8.84 -0.23 5.15
C GLU A 19 8.05 -0.11 6.46
N ASN A 20 8.72 0.39 7.50
CA ASN A 20 8.03 0.87 8.68
C ASN A 20 7.32 2.19 8.37
N VAL A 21 6.05 2.28 8.74
CA VAL A 21 5.22 3.47 8.58
C VAL A 21 4.56 3.86 9.90
N GLU A 22 4.42 5.16 10.09
CA GLU A 22 3.61 5.74 11.16
C GLU A 22 2.15 5.82 10.69
N VAL A 23 1.23 5.34 11.52
CA VAL A 23 -0.22 5.39 11.23
C VAL A 23 -0.84 6.37 12.21
N GLY A 24 -1.16 7.58 11.73
CA GLY A 24 -1.79 8.63 12.52
C GLY A 24 -3.20 8.25 13.01
N GLU A 25 -3.75 9.08 13.91
CA GLU A 25 -5.13 8.91 14.39
C GLU A 25 -6.13 9.13 13.25
N PRO A 26 -7.25 8.38 13.21
CA PRO A 26 -8.28 8.61 12.22
C PRO A 26 -8.91 10.00 12.44
N GLY A 27 -9.11 10.75 11.36
CA GLY A 27 -9.90 11.99 11.38
C GLY A 27 -11.40 11.73 11.58
N PRO A 28 -12.23 12.78 11.63
CA PRO A 28 -13.68 12.62 11.65
C PRO A 28 -14.16 11.71 10.52
N HIS A 29 -15.02 10.74 10.84
CA HIS A 29 -15.51 9.70 9.92
C HIS A 29 -14.46 8.70 9.40
N GLY A 30 -13.22 8.74 9.90
CA GLY A 30 -12.20 7.74 9.63
C GLY A 30 -12.24 6.57 10.62
N VAL A 31 -11.66 5.44 10.23
CA VAL A 31 -11.39 4.30 11.12
C VAL A 31 -9.94 3.87 11.00
N ARG A 32 -9.35 3.40 12.09
CA ARG A 32 -8.04 2.75 12.09
C ARG A 32 -8.23 1.24 12.19
N ILE A 33 -7.69 0.52 11.21
CA ILE A 33 -7.85 -0.94 11.11
C ILE A 33 -6.48 -1.61 11.30
N ARG A 34 -6.44 -2.63 12.16
CA ARG A 34 -5.33 -3.59 12.23
C ARG A 34 -5.67 -4.76 11.31
N HIS A 35 -4.98 -4.85 10.18
CA HIS A 35 -5.20 -5.92 9.21
C HIS A 35 -4.72 -7.27 9.79
N GLU A 36 -5.59 -8.28 9.78
CA GLU A 36 -5.23 -9.69 10.05
C GLU A 36 -4.93 -10.43 8.74
N ALA A 37 -5.60 -10.03 7.65
CA ALA A 37 -5.37 -10.52 6.30
C ALA A 37 -5.55 -9.37 5.29
N VAL A 38 -4.88 -9.47 4.14
CA VAL A 38 -4.97 -8.53 3.02
C VAL A 38 -5.16 -9.34 1.74
N GLY A 39 -6.15 -8.98 0.93
CA GLY A 39 -6.41 -9.63 -0.35
C GLY A 39 -5.38 -9.20 -1.41
N LEU A 40 -4.92 -10.16 -2.22
CA LEU A 40 -4.09 -9.90 -3.39
C LEU A 40 -4.98 -9.95 -4.64
N ASN A 41 -4.97 -8.87 -5.42
CA ASN A 41 -5.72 -8.78 -6.67
C ASN A 41 -4.76 -8.59 -7.85
N PHE A 42 -5.13 -9.11 -9.02
CA PHE A 42 -4.30 -8.90 -10.22
C PHE A 42 -4.18 -7.41 -10.59
N ALA A 43 -5.21 -6.62 -10.26
CA ALA A 43 -5.25 -5.17 -10.46
C ALA A 43 -4.14 -4.42 -9.71
N ASP A 44 -3.60 -4.98 -8.62
CA ASP A 44 -2.49 -4.37 -7.87
C ASP A 44 -1.25 -4.19 -8.77
N THR A 45 -1.09 -5.09 -9.76
CA THR A 45 -0.03 -4.97 -10.76
C THR A 45 -0.22 -3.79 -11.70
N TYR A 46 -1.46 -3.36 -11.97
CA TYR A 46 -1.75 -2.23 -12.86
C TYR A 46 -1.36 -0.91 -12.22
N PHE A 47 -1.59 -0.75 -10.91
CA PHE A 47 -1.10 0.41 -10.16
C PHE A 47 0.43 0.41 -10.09
N ARG A 48 1.05 -0.72 -9.72
CA ARG A 48 2.52 -0.81 -9.62
C ARG A 48 3.22 -0.56 -10.96
N THR A 49 2.67 -1.04 -12.07
CA THR A 49 3.25 -0.86 -13.41
C THR A 49 2.91 0.49 -14.04
N GLY A 50 2.03 1.29 -13.43
CA GLY A 50 1.61 2.60 -13.92
C GLY A 50 0.57 2.55 -15.04
N LEU A 51 -0.06 1.40 -15.28
CA LEU A 51 -1.20 1.30 -16.19
C LEU A 51 -2.41 2.05 -15.64
N TYR A 52 -2.61 2.00 -14.32
CA TYR A 52 -3.59 2.83 -13.61
C TYR A 52 -2.88 3.97 -12.90
N PRO A 53 -3.27 5.24 -13.15
CA PRO A 53 -2.73 6.37 -12.41
C PRO A 53 -3.19 6.32 -10.94
N ALA A 54 -2.28 6.67 -10.03
CA ALA A 54 -2.50 6.74 -8.58
C ALA A 54 -2.64 8.18 -8.10
#